data_AF-R6Q887-F1
#
_entry.id   AF-R6Q887-F1
#
_cell.length_a   1.000
_cell.length_b   1.000
_cell.length_c   1.000
_cell.angle_alpha   90.00
_cell.angle_beta   90.00
_cell.angle_gamma   90.00
#
_symmetry.space_group_name_H-M   'P 1'
#
loop_
_entity.id
_entity.type
_entity.pdbx_description
1 polymer ?
#
loop_
_entity_poly.entity_id
_entity_poly.type
_entity_poly.pdbx_seq_one_letter_code
_entity_poly.pdbx_strand_id
1 'polypeptide(L)'
;MKKVSTLIIIVLSIVLIFVFGYVGYGSTMINIENEKSIINHLSSNKNNPINILATQKYGNSFLIVYTDPVKTKENKYSSYFSCFTKHKFYKNRYKYQGGTTGKQTEIMASGITLDNEIEQNGTVVYAIANVASEETKCSIFEADSETGIPIKRLDVIDVLKGQPYIIVKKYQIQSPNNMLIAYDGEIELSLLTGEEENETN
;
A
#
# COMPACT_ATOMS: atom_id res chain seq x y z
N MET A 1 11.89 40.70 40.04
CA MET A 1 10.60 39.99 39.85
C MET A 1 9.99 40.19 38.46
N LYS A 2 9.73 41.43 37.98
CA LYS A 2 9.14 41.67 36.63
C LYS A 2 9.89 41.00 35.47
N LYS A 3 11.22 41.16 35.38
CA LYS A 3 12.05 40.55 34.31
C LYS A 3 12.01 39.01 34.30
N VAL A 4 11.97 38.39 35.48
CA VAL A 4 11.85 36.92 35.63
C VAL A 4 10.47 36.45 35.22
N SER A 5 9.42 37.17 35.62
CA SER A 5 8.04 36.89 35.19
C SER A 5 7.87 37.01 33.67
N THR A 6 8.44 38.03 33.05
CA THR A 6 8.42 38.20 31.59
C THR A 6 9.15 37.05 30.88
N LEU A 7 10.31 36.63 31.39
CA LEU A 7 11.06 35.49 30.84
C LEU A 7 10.25 34.19 30.92
N ILE A 8 9.59 33.93 32.05
CA ILE A 8 8.75 32.74 32.25
C ILE A 8 7.59 32.72 31.25
N ILE A 9 6.91 33.86 31.03
CA ILE A 9 5.81 33.97 30.06
C ILE A 9 6.29 33.69 28.64
N ILE A 10 7.47 34.19 28.26
CA ILE A 10 8.07 33.95 26.94
C ILE A 10 8.36 32.46 26.76
N VAL A 11 9.00 31.81 27.74
CA VAL A 11 9.31 30.39 27.70
C VAL A 11 8.03 29.54 27.61
N LEU A 12 7.01 29.84 28.42
CA LEU A 12 5.72 29.15 28.37
C LEU A 12 5.03 29.32 27.00
N SER A 13 5.07 30.53 26.43
CA SER A 13 4.51 30.81 25.10
C SER A 13 5.19 29.96 24.01
N ILE A 14 6.53 29.85 24.06
CA ILE A 14 7.30 29.03 23.13
C ILE A 14 6.94 27.54 23.30
N VAL A 15 6.87 27.04 24.54
CA VAL A 15 6.47 25.65 24.83
C VAL A 15 5.07 25.38 24.29
N LEU A 16 4.11 26.31 24.47
CA LEU A 16 2.76 26.16 23.94
C LEU A 16 2.75 26.06 22.40
N ILE A 17 3.54 26.88 21.70
CA ILE A 17 3.67 26.79 20.23
C ILE A 17 4.17 25.41 19.82
N PHE A 18 5.19 24.86 20.51
CA PHE A 18 5.67 23.51 20.23
C PHE A 18 4.63 22.43 20.52
N VAL A 19 3.86 22.57 21.60
CA VAL A 19 2.80 21.62 21.97
C VAL A 19 1.67 21.65 20.93
N PHE A 20 1.18 22.83 20.55
CA PHE A 20 0.13 22.96 19.54
C PHE A 20 0.60 22.53 18.16
N GLY A 21 1.83 22.88 17.78
CA GLY A 21 2.45 22.41 16.53
C GLY A 21 2.57 20.89 16.52
N TYR A 22 2.99 20.29 17.63
CA TYR A 22 3.07 18.84 17.77
C TYR A 22 1.69 18.20 17.63
N VAL A 23 0.69 18.64 18.39
CA VAL A 23 -0.68 18.07 18.34
C VAL A 23 -1.32 18.26 16.97
N GLY A 24 -1.21 19.47 16.40
CA GLY A 24 -1.75 19.81 15.09
C GLY A 24 -1.16 18.95 13.98
N TYR A 25 0.17 18.78 13.95
CA TYR A 25 0.81 17.88 12.99
C TYR A 25 0.44 16.42 13.21
N GLY A 26 0.30 15.99 14.47
CA GLY A 26 -0.18 14.65 14.80
C GLY A 26 -1.57 14.32 14.25
N SER A 27 -2.41 15.33 14.10
CA SER A 27 -3.79 15.17 13.63
C SER A 27 -3.93 14.92 12.12
N THR A 28 -2.91 15.24 11.33
CA THR A 28 -2.91 15.01 9.87
C THR A 28 -2.52 13.58 9.48
N MET A 29 -2.07 12.79 10.46
CA MET A 29 -1.64 11.41 10.29
C MET A 29 -2.71 10.44 10.76
N ILE A 30 -2.84 9.32 10.04
CA ILE A 30 -3.77 8.27 10.43
C ILE A 30 -3.32 7.65 11.77
N ASN A 31 -4.25 7.40 12.66
CA ASN A 31 -4.05 6.53 13.80
C ASN A 31 -4.63 5.16 13.47
N ILE A 32 -3.75 4.16 13.29
CA ILE A 32 -4.16 2.83 12.86
C ILE A 32 -4.85 2.01 13.96
N GLU A 33 -4.77 2.45 15.22
CA GLU A 33 -5.51 1.84 16.33
C GLU A 33 -6.93 2.40 16.46
N ASN A 34 -7.29 3.38 15.62
CA ASN A 34 -8.61 4.00 15.63
C ASN A 34 -9.21 3.92 14.23
N GLU A 35 -10.14 2.99 14.03
CA GLU A 35 -10.81 2.78 12.75
C GLU A 35 -11.50 4.05 12.23
N LYS A 36 -12.12 4.86 13.12
CA LYS A 36 -12.69 6.15 12.73
C LYS A 36 -11.62 7.11 12.19
N SER A 37 -10.40 7.05 12.71
CA SER A 37 -9.29 7.83 12.15
C SER A 37 -8.96 7.38 10.73
N ILE A 38 -8.92 6.07 10.47
CA ILE A 38 -8.66 5.51 9.14
C ILE A 38 -9.75 5.96 8.17
N ILE A 39 -11.00 5.72 8.52
CA ILE A 39 -12.18 6.08 7.72
C ILE A 39 -12.18 7.58 7.41
N ASN A 40 -11.96 8.43 8.41
CA ASN A 40 -11.99 9.88 8.22
C ASN A 40 -10.88 10.41 7.29
N HIS A 41 -9.73 9.74 7.22
CA HIS A 41 -8.62 10.17 6.36
C HIS A 41 -8.76 9.63 4.93
N LEU A 42 -9.34 8.45 4.77
CA LEU A 42 -9.41 7.77 3.48
C LEU A 42 -10.73 8.02 2.72
N SER A 43 -11.81 8.33 3.43
CA SER A 43 -13.12 8.52 2.79
C SER A 43 -13.19 9.83 2.01
N SER A 44 -13.60 9.73 0.75
CA SER A 44 -13.91 10.93 -0.06
C SER A 44 -15.17 11.63 0.46
N ASN A 45 -16.07 10.91 1.12
CA ASN A 45 -17.28 11.44 1.75
C ASN A 45 -17.52 10.79 3.12
N LYS A 46 -17.57 11.60 4.19
CA LYS A 46 -17.76 11.11 5.56
C LYS A 46 -19.15 10.53 5.83
N ASN A 47 -20.15 10.91 5.03
CA ASN A 47 -21.53 10.40 5.16
C ASN A 47 -21.74 9.08 4.41
N ASN A 48 -20.80 8.70 3.54
CA ASN A 48 -20.79 7.44 2.81
C ASN A 48 -19.35 6.88 2.86
N PRO A 49 -18.91 6.41 4.04
CA PRO A 49 -17.51 6.10 4.31
C PRO A 49 -17.02 4.89 3.52
N ILE A 50 -15.69 4.77 3.45
CA ILE A 50 -15.04 3.60 2.86
C ILE A 50 -15.41 2.30 3.58
N ASN A 51 -15.31 1.17 2.87
CA ASN A 51 -15.35 -0.16 3.47
C ASN A 51 -13.93 -0.74 3.53
N ILE A 52 -13.43 -1.04 4.73
CA ILE A 52 -12.12 -1.65 4.92
C ILE A 52 -12.26 -3.15 4.68
N LEU A 53 -11.48 -3.69 3.73
CA LEU A 53 -11.54 -5.09 3.32
C LEU A 53 -10.47 -5.95 3.97
N ALA A 54 -9.23 -5.46 3.99
CA ALA A 54 -8.11 -6.13 4.63
C ALA A 54 -7.10 -5.12 5.15
N THR A 55 -6.39 -5.48 6.23
CA THR A 55 -5.26 -4.70 6.74
C THR A 55 -4.11 -5.62 7.10
N GLN A 56 -2.88 -5.13 6.98
CA GLN A 56 -1.68 -5.88 7.35
C GLN A 56 -0.60 -4.94 7.91
N LYS A 57 0.11 -5.38 8.94
CA LYS A 57 1.31 -4.69 9.46
C LYS A 57 2.54 -5.45 9.01
N TYR A 58 3.54 -4.72 8.53
CA TYR A 58 4.86 -5.29 8.21
C TYR A 58 5.95 -4.28 8.56
N GLY A 59 6.79 -4.61 9.55
CA GLY A 59 7.80 -3.68 10.05
C GLY A 59 7.19 -2.33 10.47
N ASN A 60 7.63 -1.24 9.84
CA ASN A 60 7.10 0.10 10.05
C ASN A 60 5.93 0.44 9.11
N SER A 61 5.47 -0.48 8.28
CA SER A 61 4.41 -0.23 7.30
C SER A 61 3.05 -0.73 7.80
N PHE A 62 2.02 0.05 7.48
CA PHE A 62 0.62 -0.33 7.62
C PHE A 62 -0.02 -0.32 6.24
N LEU A 63 -0.64 -1.44 5.91
CA LEU A 63 -1.17 -1.76 4.60
C LEU A 63 -2.68 -1.90 4.71
N ILE A 64 -3.43 -1.33 3.78
CA ILE A 64 -4.89 -1.36 3.79
C ILE A 64 -5.47 -1.48 2.40
N VAL A 65 -6.40 -2.42 2.24
CA VAL A 65 -7.26 -2.57 1.06
C VAL A 65 -8.66 -2.13 1.45
N TYR A 66 -9.26 -1.25 0.64
CA TYR A 66 -10.59 -0.71 0.91
C TYR A 66 -11.34 -0.33 -0.38
N THR A 67 -12.65 -0.15 -0.29
CA THR A 67 -13.48 0.41 -1.36
C THR A 67 -14.06 1.76 -0.93
N ASP A 68 -14.23 2.68 -1.88
CA ASP A 68 -14.90 3.97 -1.64
C ASP A 68 -16.24 4.00 -2.40
N PRO A 69 -17.38 3.93 -1.71
CA PRO A 69 -18.70 3.79 -2.34
C PRO A 69 -19.11 4.99 -3.20
N VAL A 70 -18.46 6.15 -3.03
CA VAL A 70 -18.68 7.33 -3.88
C VAL A 70 -17.96 7.16 -5.21
N LYS A 71 -16.70 6.72 -5.19
CA LYS A 71 -15.87 6.57 -6.39
C LYS A 71 -16.23 5.35 -7.23
N THR A 72 -16.81 4.31 -6.63
CA THR A 72 -17.42 3.19 -7.36
C THR A 72 -18.58 3.61 -8.25
N LYS A 73 -19.40 4.60 -7.83
CA LYS A 73 -20.55 5.07 -8.63
C LYS A 73 -20.14 5.84 -9.88
N GLU A 74 -18.92 6.39 -9.89
CA GLU A 74 -18.36 7.14 -11.02
C GLU A 74 -17.59 6.26 -12.02
N ASN A 75 -17.61 4.93 -11.87
CA ASN A 75 -16.94 3.94 -12.75
C ASN A 75 -15.41 4.11 -12.91
N LYS A 76 -14.74 4.89 -12.05
CA LYS A 76 -13.29 5.14 -12.20
C LYS A 76 -12.41 4.11 -11.50
N TYR A 77 -12.71 3.76 -10.25
CA TYR A 77 -11.95 2.79 -9.46
C TYR A 77 -12.87 2.14 -8.40
N SER A 78 -12.82 0.82 -8.26
CA SER A 78 -13.65 0.06 -7.31
C SER A 78 -12.93 -0.21 -5.99
N SER A 79 -11.60 -0.20 -6.00
CA SER A 79 -10.79 -0.58 -4.87
C SER A 79 -9.49 0.21 -4.78
N TYR A 80 -8.95 0.27 -3.57
CA TYR A 80 -7.78 1.03 -3.22
C TYR A 80 -6.87 0.15 -2.38
N PHE A 81 -5.58 0.13 -2.72
CA PHE A 81 -4.55 -0.42 -1.87
C PHE A 81 -3.58 0.70 -1.49
N SER A 82 -3.48 0.99 -0.19
CA SER A 82 -2.66 2.08 0.33
C SER A 82 -1.64 1.57 1.34
N CYS A 83 -0.44 2.14 1.27
CA CYS A 83 0.65 1.91 2.19
C CYS A 83 0.92 3.18 3.01
N PHE A 84 1.14 2.97 4.30
CA PHE A 84 1.51 4.02 5.23
C PHE A 84 2.75 3.64 6.02
N THR A 85 3.66 4.59 6.24
CA THR A 85 4.86 4.39 7.07
C THR A 85 4.66 4.99 8.46
N LYS A 86 5.08 4.26 9.49
CA LYS A 86 5.06 4.69 10.88
C LYS A 86 5.91 5.95 11.06
N HIS A 87 5.35 6.93 11.75
CA HIS A 87 6.07 8.14 12.07
C HIS A 87 7.05 7.92 13.22
N LYS A 88 8.28 8.46 13.08
CA LYS A 88 9.36 8.30 14.07
C LYS A 88 8.99 8.85 15.46
N PHE A 89 8.35 10.01 15.50
CA PHE A 89 8.12 10.75 16.76
C PHE A 89 6.71 10.63 17.32
N TYR A 90 5.75 10.08 16.56
CA TYR A 90 4.35 10.05 16.97
C TYR A 90 3.89 8.62 17.14
N LYS A 91 3.51 8.29 18.38
CA LYS A 91 3.03 6.95 18.71
C LYS A 91 1.78 6.62 17.88
N ASN A 92 1.82 5.46 17.21
CA ASN A 92 0.72 4.89 16.43
C ASN A 92 0.21 5.78 15.29
N ARG A 93 1.00 6.78 14.88
CA ARG A 93 0.69 7.65 13.74
C ARG A 93 1.46 7.23 12.51
N TYR A 94 0.77 7.20 11.38
CA TYR A 94 1.33 6.77 10.11
C TYR A 94 1.07 7.83 9.03
N LYS A 95 2.03 7.98 8.13
CA LYS A 95 1.96 8.88 6.97
C LYS A 95 1.73 8.07 5.71
N TYR A 96 0.95 8.61 4.79
CA TYR A 96 0.79 8.01 3.48
C TYR A 96 2.15 7.94 2.76
N GLN A 97 2.50 6.75 2.27
CA GLN A 97 3.75 6.49 1.54
C GLN A 97 3.47 6.34 0.04
N GLY A 98 2.36 5.71 -0.31
CA GLY A 98 2.03 5.37 -1.68
C GLY A 98 0.85 4.42 -1.73
N GLY A 99 0.42 4.09 -2.93
CA GLY A 99 -0.78 3.32 -3.14
C GLY A 99 -1.10 3.19 -4.62
N THR A 100 -2.12 2.40 -4.88
CA THR A 100 -2.60 2.02 -6.21
C THR A 100 -4.12 1.86 -6.17
N THR A 101 -4.75 1.84 -7.33
CA THR A 101 -6.21 1.87 -7.47
C THR A 101 -6.71 0.86 -8.48
N GLY A 102 -7.60 -0.03 -8.04
CA GLY A 102 -8.33 -1.04 -8.80
C GLY A 102 -9.44 -0.51 -9.69
N LYS A 103 -9.53 -0.95 -10.95
CA LYS A 103 -10.74 -0.76 -11.78
C LYS A 103 -11.67 -1.97 -11.61
N GLN A 104 -12.93 -1.72 -11.27
CA GLN A 104 -14.01 -2.71 -11.21
C GLN A 104 -13.59 -4.13 -10.76
N THR A 105 -13.83 -5.15 -11.59
CA THR A 105 -13.53 -6.57 -11.37
C THR A 105 -12.09 -6.94 -11.76
N GLU A 106 -11.27 -5.98 -12.21
CA GLU A 106 -9.87 -6.24 -12.50
C GLU A 106 -9.12 -6.36 -11.18
N ILE A 107 -8.76 -7.60 -10.90
CA ILE A 107 -7.88 -8.02 -9.83
C ILE A 107 -6.62 -7.17 -9.87
N MET A 108 -6.41 -6.38 -8.82
CA MET A 108 -5.17 -5.64 -8.65
C MET A 108 -4.36 -6.28 -7.56
N ALA A 109 -3.64 -7.33 -7.93
CA ALA A 109 -2.41 -7.70 -7.29
C ALA A 109 -1.37 -6.62 -7.64
N SER A 110 -1.61 -5.42 -7.11
CA SER A 110 -0.68 -4.31 -7.19
C SER A 110 0.14 -4.37 -5.93
N GLY A 111 1.45 -4.28 -6.12
CA GLY A 111 2.30 -4.17 -4.98
C GLY A 111 3.17 -2.96 -4.95
N ILE A 112 3.59 -2.78 -3.72
CA ILE A 112 4.27 -1.59 -3.26
C ILE A 112 5.54 -2.10 -2.63
N THR A 113 6.65 -1.60 -3.15
CA THR A 113 7.94 -1.76 -2.54
C THR A 113 7.91 -1.08 -1.18
N LEU A 114 8.02 -1.86 -0.10
CA LEU A 114 7.86 -1.35 1.27
C LEU A 114 9.13 -0.70 1.82
N ASP A 115 10.27 -0.94 1.18
CA ASP A 115 11.56 -0.38 1.56
C ASP A 115 12.23 0.27 0.34
N ASN A 116 12.59 1.55 0.45
CA ASN A 116 13.23 2.27 -0.65
C ASN A 116 14.68 1.81 -0.88
N GLU A 117 15.23 1.02 0.05
CA GLU A 117 16.55 0.43 -0.07
C GLU A 117 16.41 -0.98 -0.64
N ILE A 118 16.76 -1.13 -1.92
CA ILE A 118 17.09 -2.44 -2.49
C ILE A 118 18.38 -2.86 -1.80
N GLU A 119 18.33 -3.94 -1.01
CA GLU A 119 19.53 -4.49 -0.38
C GLU A 119 20.59 -4.75 -1.47
N GLN A 120 21.89 -4.66 -1.14
CA GLN A 120 22.99 -4.84 -2.11
C GLN A 120 22.91 -6.14 -2.93
N ASN A 121 22.11 -7.10 -2.48
CA ASN A 121 21.88 -8.37 -3.15
C ASN A 121 20.67 -8.38 -4.09
N GLY A 122 19.90 -7.30 -4.28
CA GLY A 122 18.73 -7.29 -5.16
C GLY A 122 17.46 -7.91 -4.54
N THR A 123 17.38 -7.99 -3.21
CA THR A 123 16.18 -8.44 -2.51
C THR A 123 15.25 -7.25 -2.24
N VAL A 124 13.96 -7.41 -2.59
CA VAL A 124 12.92 -6.38 -2.42
C VAL A 124 11.73 -6.95 -1.65
N VAL A 125 11.19 -6.17 -0.71
CA VAL A 125 9.94 -6.49 -0.01
C VAL A 125 8.76 -5.95 -0.81
N TYR A 126 7.84 -6.83 -1.18
CA TYR A 126 6.66 -6.50 -1.95
C TYR A 126 5.39 -6.89 -1.18
N ALA A 127 4.40 -6.01 -1.20
CA ALA A 127 3.06 -6.29 -0.66
C ALA A 127 2.08 -6.50 -1.80
N ILE A 128 1.37 -7.62 -1.84
CA ILE A 128 0.41 -8.00 -2.87
C ILE A 128 -0.97 -7.99 -2.25
N ALA A 129 -1.91 -7.28 -2.87
CA ALA A 129 -3.26 -7.11 -2.35
C ALA A 129 -4.31 -7.63 -3.32
N ASN A 130 -5.50 -8.00 -2.84
CA ASN A 130 -6.68 -8.18 -3.69
C ASN A 130 -7.96 -7.97 -2.87
N VAL A 131 -9.05 -7.59 -3.54
CA VAL A 131 -10.36 -7.36 -2.90
C VAL A 131 -11.18 -8.63 -2.71
N ALA A 132 -11.07 -9.57 -3.64
CA ALA A 132 -11.58 -10.94 -3.61
C ALA A 132 -11.39 -11.52 -5.01
N SER A 133 -11.14 -12.82 -5.09
CA SER A 133 -11.19 -13.56 -6.35
C SER A 133 -11.74 -14.97 -6.16
N GLU A 134 -12.36 -15.51 -7.20
CA GLU A 134 -12.70 -16.93 -7.29
C GLU A 134 -11.48 -17.84 -7.46
N GLU A 135 -10.34 -17.28 -7.84
CA GLU A 135 -9.06 -17.97 -7.94
C GLU A 135 -8.48 -18.34 -6.57
N THR A 136 -7.68 -19.40 -6.56
CA THR A 136 -6.98 -19.88 -5.36
C THR A 136 -5.47 -19.72 -5.45
N LYS A 137 -4.99 -19.15 -6.56
CA LYS A 137 -3.58 -18.91 -6.85
C LYS A 137 -3.37 -17.45 -7.26
N CYS A 138 -2.18 -16.93 -7.03
CA CYS A 138 -1.75 -15.63 -7.53
C CYS A 138 -0.32 -15.75 -8.06
N SER A 139 -0.15 -15.50 -9.35
CA SER A 139 1.13 -15.60 -10.04
C SER A 139 1.87 -14.28 -10.00
N ILE A 140 3.14 -14.32 -9.60
CA ILE A 140 3.98 -13.13 -9.42
C ILE A 140 5.09 -13.16 -10.46
N PHE A 141 5.28 -12.03 -11.14
CA PHE A 141 6.27 -11.88 -12.19
C PHE A 141 7.15 -10.67 -11.92
N GLU A 142 8.42 -10.79 -12.31
CA GLU A 142 9.29 -9.67 -12.58
C GLU A 142 9.01 -9.19 -13.99
N ALA A 143 8.83 -7.89 -14.17
CA ALA A 143 8.56 -7.26 -15.44
C ALA A 143 9.51 -6.09 -15.68
N ASP A 144 9.82 -5.84 -16.94
CA ASP A 144 10.58 -4.68 -17.36
C ASP A 144 9.78 -3.41 -17.03
N SER A 145 10.41 -2.40 -16.41
CA SER A 145 9.67 -1.21 -15.96
C SER A 145 9.35 -0.21 -17.06
N GLU A 146 10.03 -0.28 -18.20
CA GLU A 146 9.76 0.61 -19.34
C GLU A 146 8.60 0.08 -20.18
N THR A 147 8.55 -1.23 -20.39
CA THR A 147 7.58 -1.90 -21.26
C THR A 147 6.41 -2.53 -20.51
N GLY A 148 6.59 -2.85 -19.22
CA GLY A 148 5.62 -3.58 -18.41
C GLY A 148 5.49 -5.07 -18.78
N ILE A 149 6.35 -5.58 -19.67
CA ILE A 149 6.28 -6.97 -20.14
C ILE A 149 6.91 -7.88 -19.08
N PRO A 150 6.20 -8.94 -18.63
CA PRO A 150 6.78 -9.96 -17.75
C PRO A 150 8.01 -10.63 -18.36
N ILE A 151 9.09 -10.70 -17.60
CA ILE A 151 10.38 -11.31 -18.00
C ILE A 151 10.53 -12.69 -17.35
N LYS A 152 10.07 -12.83 -16.10
CA LYS A 152 10.29 -14.04 -15.31
C LYS A 152 9.19 -14.23 -14.28
N ARG A 153 8.67 -15.46 -14.17
CA ARG A 153 7.82 -15.85 -13.05
C ARG A 153 8.67 -16.01 -11.78
N LEU A 154 8.32 -15.26 -10.74
CA LEU A 154 8.98 -15.29 -9.45
C LEU A 154 8.35 -16.30 -8.50
N ASP A 155 7.01 -16.43 -8.54
CA ASP A 155 6.27 -17.21 -7.54
C ASP A 155 4.84 -17.51 -7.99
N VAL A 156 4.21 -18.47 -7.31
CA VAL A 156 2.77 -18.72 -7.34
C VAL A 156 2.31 -18.95 -5.91
N ILE A 157 1.46 -18.04 -5.40
CA ILE A 157 1.04 -18.02 -4.00
C ILE A 157 -0.38 -18.60 -3.87
N ASP A 158 -0.60 -19.41 -2.84
CA ASP A 158 -1.94 -19.84 -2.45
C ASP A 158 -2.73 -18.67 -1.82
N VAL A 159 -3.95 -18.45 -2.29
CA VAL A 159 -4.86 -17.41 -1.79
C VAL A 159 -6.23 -17.98 -1.45
N LEU A 160 -6.93 -17.32 -0.54
CA LEU A 160 -8.25 -17.76 -0.12
C LEU A 160 -9.32 -17.32 -1.12
N LYS A 161 -10.01 -18.30 -1.67
CA LYS A 161 -11.15 -18.08 -2.56
C LYS A 161 -12.21 -17.18 -1.92
N GLY A 162 -12.64 -16.17 -2.67
CA GLY A 162 -13.70 -15.24 -2.34
C GLY A 162 -13.34 -14.24 -1.23
N GLN A 163 -12.07 -14.16 -0.82
CA GLN A 163 -11.67 -13.33 0.32
C GLN A 163 -10.66 -12.25 -0.09
N PRO A 164 -10.81 -11.01 0.41
CA PRO A 164 -9.77 -10.01 0.32
C PRO A 164 -8.50 -10.45 1.05
N TYR A 165 -7.33 -10.10 0.52
CA TYR A 165 -6.07 -10.42 1.16
C TYR A 165 -5.01 -9.33 0.97
N ILE A 166 -4.03 -9.32 1.88
CA ILE A 166 -2.75 -8.63 1.73
C ILE A 166 -1.65 -9.62 2.12
N ILE A 167 -0.75 -9.91 1.21
CA ILE A 167 0.38 -10.82 1.39
C ILE A 167 1.67 -10.00 1.27
N VAL A 168 2.61 -10.19 2.19
CA VAL A 168 3.91 -9.51 2.12
C VAL A 168 4.99 -10.57 1.97
N LYS A 169 5.80 -10.47 0.92
CA LYS A 169 6.87 -11.44 0.63
C LYS A 169 8.12 -10.73 0.11
N LYS A 170 9.26 -11.36 0.31
CA LYS A 170 10.54 -10.93 -0.23
C LYS A 170 10.80 -11.63 -1.55
N TYR A 171 11.25 -10.89 -2.54
CA TYR A 171 11.64 -11.42 -3.85
C TYR A 171 13.05 -11.00 -4.20
N GLN A 172 13.76 -11.91 -4.84
CA GLN A 172 15.04 -11.65 -5.45
C GLN A 172 14.80 -11.26 -6.90
N ILE A 173 15.08 -9.99 -7.24
CA ILE A 173 14.90 -9.47 -8.61
C ILE A 173 16.22 -9.40 -9.35
N GLN A 174 16.16 -9.49 -10.67
CA GLN A 174 17.34 -9.46 -11.54
C GLN A 174 17.88 -8.04 -11.70
N SER A 175 17.00 -7.05 -11.74
CA SER A 175 17.38 -5.64 -11.89
C SER A 175 16.63 -4.76 -10.91
N PRO A 176 17.29 -3.78 -10.26
CA PRO A 176 16.64 -2.84 -9.34
C PRO A 176 15.63 -1.93 -10.03
N ASN A 177 15.71 -1.80 -11.36
CA ASN A 177 14.78 -1.00 -12.14
C ASN A 177 13.52 -1.78 -12.52
N ASN A 178 13.52 -3.12 -12.42
CA ASN A 178 12.37 -3.92 -12.80
C ASN A 178 11.23 -3.75 -11.78
N MET A 179 10.01 -3.95 -12.24
CA MET A 179 8.83 -3.92 -11.38
C MET A 179 8.29 -5.33 -11.16
N LEU A 180 7.50 -5.51 -10.10
CA LEU A 180 6.74 -6.74 -9.91
C LEU A 180 5.30 -6.53 -10.37
N ILE A 181 4.79 -7.48 -11.14
CA ILE A 181 3.39 -7.55 -11.53
C ILE A 181 2.84 -8.85 -10.99
N ALA A 182 1.61 -8.80 -10.50
CA ALA A 182 0.94 -10.00 -10.05
C ALA A 182 -0.39 -10.15 -10.77
N TYR A 183 -0.72 -11.40 -11.04
CA TYR A 183 -1.93 -11.80 -11.72
C TYR A 183 -2.66 -12.83 -10.88
N ASP A 184 -3.96 -12.89 -11.09
CA ASP A 184 -4.80 -13.89 -10.48
C ASP A 184 -4.69 -15.22 -11.20
N GLY A 185 -4.83 -16.30 -10.44
CA GLY A 185 -4.68 -17.66 -10.95
C GLY A 185 -3.22 -18.05 -11.17
N GLU A 186 -3.06 -19.24 -11.73
CA GLU A 186 -1.77 -19.77 -12.16
C GLU A 186 -1.57 -19.48 -13.64
N ILE A 187 -0.68 -18.53 -13.95
CA ILE A 187 -0.42 -18.06 -15.30
C ILE A 187 0.97 -18.51 -15.73
N GLU A 188 1.06 -18.99 -16.96
CA GLU A 188 2.32 -19.27 -17.63
C GLU A 188 2.89 -18.01 -18.28
N LEU A 189 4.22 -17.86 -18.23
CA LEU A 189 4.89 -16.66 -18.75
C LEU A 189 4.67 -16.48 -20.27
N SER A 190 4.66 -17.58 -21.03
CA SER A 190 4.45 -17.60 -22.49
C SER A 190 3.16 -16.91 -22.91
N LEU A 191 2.08 -17.06 -22.12
CA LEU A 191 0.79 -16.43 -22.36
C LEU A 191 0.85 -14.89 -22.24
N LEU A 192 1.84 -14.36 -21.53
CA LEU A 192 2.01 -12.93 -21.29
C LEU A 192 3.03 -12.29 -22.22
N THR A 193 3.98 -13.07 -22.75
CA THR A 193 5.03 -12.59 -23.66
C THR A 193 4.67 -12.75 -25.14
N GLY A 194 3.63 -13.51 -25.47
CA GLY A 194 3.19 -13.72 -26.84
C GLY A 194 4.14 -14.60 -27.67
N GLU A 195 5.00 -15.38 -27.01
CA GLU A 195 5.74 -16.45 -27.67
C GLU A 195 4.75 -17.58 -27.96
N GLU A 196 4.08 -17.51 -29.12
CA GLU A 196 3.41 -18.67 -29.70
C GLU A 196 4.46 -19.78 -29.86
N GLU A 197 4.14 -20.98 -29.34
CA GLU A 197 4.87 -22.19 -29.70
C GLU A 197 4.85 -22.30 -31.23
N ASN A 198 5.97 -21.96 -31.87
CA ASN A 198 6.24 -22.43 -33.22
C ASN A 198 6.47 -23.95 -33.11
N GLU A 199 5.37 -24.70 -32.98
CA GLU A 199 5.34 -26.12 -33.29
C GLU A 199 5.80 -26.26 -34.74
N THR A 200 7.03 -26.72 -34.87
CA THR A 200 7.66 -27.06 -36.14
C THR A 200 6.97 -28.31 -36.67
N ASN A 201 6.08 -28.14 -37.64
CA ASN A 201 5.66 -29.23 -38.56
C ASN A 201 6.76 -29.49 -39.59
#